data_AF-A0A956K9U8-F1
#
_entry.id   AF-A0A956K9U8-F1
#
_cell.length_a   1.000
_cell.length_b   1.000
_cell.length_c   1.000
_cell.angle_alpha   90.00
_cell.angle_beta   90.00
_cell.angle_gamma   90.00
#
_symmetry.space_group_name_H-M   'P 1'
#
loop_
_entity.id
_entity.type
_entity.pdbx_description
1 polymer ?
#
loop_
_entity_poly.entity_id
_entity_poly.type
_entity_poly.pdbx_seq_one_letter_code
_entity_poly.pdbx_strand_id
1 'polypeptide(L)'
;MFACAGCGPFGYLKKVASEATRAVAEAEAAGAEEYAPYEYWGAVAYLEQSKVLMGYSEYERSFDFGERAKDLAKEAKIKAERVKQGGSIVRDEDVAAPDDNVDAEGNLMEGEGGAASGDGEASGEAKLKVGGDK
;
A
#
# COMPACT_ATOMS: atom_id res chain seq x y z
N MET A 1 12.11 -8.83 44.32
CA MET A 1 12.18 -7.60 43.51
C MET A 1 12.18 -8.03 42.06
N PHE A 2 10.98 -8.24 41.49
CA PHE A 2 10.80 -8.71 40.13
C PHE A 2 11.03 -7.51 39.20
N ALA A 3 12.20 -7.46 38.57
CA ALA A 3 12.47 -6.51 37.52
C ALA A 3 11.57 -6.89 36.32
N CYS A 4 10.35 -6.36 36.28
CA CYS A 4 9.53 -6.27 35.07
C CYS A 4 10.18 -5.29 34.08
N ALA A 5 11.38 -5.62 33.59
CA ALA A 5 11.93 -5.01 32.39
C ALA A 5 11.20 -5.64 31.20
N GLY A 6 9.99 -5.19 30.93
CA GLY A 6 9.16 -5.75 29.86
C GLY A 6 7.71 -5.30 29.91
N CYS A 7 7.49 -4.02 29.60
CA CYS A 7 6.30 -3.60 28.86
C CYS A 7 6.04 -4.64 27.74
N GLY A 8 4.84 -5.24 27.70
CA GLY A 8 4.47 -6.24 26.69
C GLY A 8 4.45 -5.67 25.27
N PRO A 9 3.82 -6.35 24.29
CA PRO A 9 3.76 -5.90 22.89
C PRO A 9 3.23 -4.46 22.69
N PHE A 10 2.68 -3.82 23.72
CA PHE A 10 2.41 -2.37 23.80
C PHE A 10 3.55 -1.46 23.31
N GLY A 11 4.81 -1.83 23.50
CA GLY A 11 5.93 -1.05 22.95
C GLY A 11 5.92 -1.00 21.41
N TYR A 12 5.56 -2.13 20.78
CA TYR A 12 5.43 -2.23 19.32
C TYR A 12 4.24 -1.41 18.81
N LEU A 13 3.13 -1.43 19.56
CA LEU A 13 1.91 -0.67 19.25
C LEU A 13 2.21 0.84 19.09
N LYS A 14 2.95 1.42 20.04
CA LYS A 14 3.31 2.85 19.95
C LYS A 14 4.26 3.17 18.80
N LYS A 15 5.12 2.21 18.44
CA LYS A 15 6.15 2.39 17.41
C LYS A 15 5.53 2.50 16.01
N VAL A 16 4.64 1.57 15.64
CA VAL A 16 4.01 1.53 14.32
C VAL A 16 3.21 2.80 14.03
N ALA A 17 2.36 3.22 14.97
CA ALA A 17 1.56 4.44 14.79
C ALA A 17 2.43 5.71 14.63
N SER A 18 3.52 5.80 15.40
CA SER A 18 4.47 6.90 15.29
C SER A 18 5.27 6.86 13.99
N GLU A 19 5.71 5.68 13.56
CA GLU A 19 6.48 5.48 12.33
C GLU A 19 5.64 5.77 11.09
N ALA A 20 4.39 5.30 11.04
CA ALA A 20 3.47 5.57 9.94
C ALA A 20 3.19 7.07 9.79
N THR A 21 2.89 7.76 10.90
CA THR A 21 2.66 9.22 10.89
C THR A 21 3.90 9.97 10.39
N ARG A 22 5.08 9.58 10.87
CA ARG A 22 6.35 10.16 10.42
C ARG A 22 6.62 9.89 8.94
N ALA A 23 6.37 8.66 8.46
CA ALA A 23 6.62 8.29 7.08
C ALA A 23 5.73 9.09 6.11
N VAL A 24 4.45 9.28 6.44
CA VAL A 24 3.53 10.11 5.64
C VAL A 24 4.01 11.57 5.58
N ALA A 25 4.45 12.13 6.71
CA ALA A 25 5.01 13.48 6.74
C ALA A 25 6.32 13.61 5.94
N GLU A 26 7.18 12.57 5.95
CA GLU A 26 8.38 12.54 5.13
C GLU A 26 8.06 12.44 3.62
N ALA A 27 7.03 11.69 3.25
CA ALA A 27 6.56 11.60 1.86
C ALA A 27 5.98 12.93 1.38
N GLU A 28 5.18 13.60 2.22
CA GLU A 28 4.65 14.94 1.94
C GLU A 28 5.78 15.96 1.73
N ALA A 29 6.77 15.98 2.63
CA ALA A 29 7.95 16.84 2.49
C ALA A 29 8.78 16.52 1.23
N ALA A 30 8.75 15.26 0.78
CA ALA A 30 9.35 14.85 -0.49
C ALA A 30 8.53 15.28 -1.72
N GLY A 31 7.36 15.90 -1.57
CA GLY A 31 6.50 16.30 -2.68
C GLY A 31 5.74 15.13 -3.31
N ALA A 32 5.51 14.06 -2.54
CA ALA A 32 4.86 12.87 -3.06
C ALA A 32 3.41 13.11 -3.51
N GLU A 33 2.76 14.17 -3.02
CA GLU A 33 1.41 14.55 -3.49
C GLU A 33 1.38 14.82 -5.00
N GLU A 34 2.44 15.40 -5.57
CA GLU A 34 2.52 15.71 -7.00
C GLU A 34 3.18 14.57 -7.80
N TYR A 35 4.22 13.95 -7.22
CA TYR A 35 5.09 13.01 -7.94
C TYR A 35 4.73 11.53 -7.74
N ALA A 36 3.92 11.21 -6.73
CA ALA A 36 3.47 9.86 -6.42
C ALA A 36 2.07 9.89 -5.75
N PRO A 37 1.05 10.46 -6.43
CA PRO A 37 -0.24 10.77 -5.80
C PRO A 37 -0.98 9.53 -5.30
N TYR A 38 -0.91 8.41 -6.03
CA TYR A 38 -1.64 7.19 -5.68
C TYR A 38 -1.12 6.59 -4.37
N GLU A 39 0.19 6.49 -4.21
CA GLU A 39 0.82 5.93 -3.01
C GLU A 39 0.71 6.91 -1.84
N TYR A 40 0.82 8.21 -2.10
CA TYR A 40 0.68 9.24 -1.07
C TYR A 40 -0.74 9.27 -0.49
N TRP A 41 -1.76 9.42 -1.32
CA TRP A 41 -3.16 9.47 -0.85
C TRP A 41 -3.62 8.14 -0.28
N GLY A 42 -3.13 7.02 -0.82
CA GLY A 42 -3.29 5.71 -0.19
C GLY A 42 -2.73 5.70 1.22
N ALA A 43 -1.48 6.12 1.42
CA ALA A 43 -0.85 6.16 2.73
C ALA A 43 -1.61 7.06 3.73
N VAL A 44 -2.10 8.23 3.28
CA VAL A 44 -2.91 9.14 4.10
C VAL A 44 -4.21 8.45 4.53
N ALA A 45 -4.95 7.84 3.60
CA ALA A 45 -6.21 7.17 3.90
C ALA A 45 -6.04 5.99 4.87
N TYR A 46 -5.01 5.16 4.67
CA TYR A 46 -4.68 4.06 5.60
C TYR A 46 -4.30 4.58 7.00
N LEU A 47 -3.56 5.70 7.07
CA LEU A 47 -3.19 6.31 8.34
C LEU A 47 -4.41 6.89 9.08
N GLU A 48 -5.33 7.52 8.38
CA GLU A 48 -6.58 8.01 8.95
C GLU A 48 -7.43 6.85 9.48
N GLN A 49 -7.61 5.79 8.70
CA GLN A 49 -8.34 4.61 9.14
C GLN A 49 -7.68 3.95 10.37
N SER A 50 -6.36 3.90 10.41
CA SER A 50 -5.61 3.42 11.58
C SER A 50 -5.94 4.24 12.83
N LYS A 51 -5.95 5.58 12.73
CA LYS A 51 -6.30 6.48 13.85
C LYS A 51 -7.75 6.27 14.32
N VAL A 52 -8.68 6.09 13.38
CA VAL A 52 -10.08 5.78 13.70
C VAL A 52 -10.18 4.49 14.50
N LEU A 53 -9.55 3.41 14.02
CA LEU A 53 -9.55 2.10 14.70
C LEU A 53 -8.86 2.13 16.07
N MET A 54 -7.79 2.92 16.23
CA MET A 54 -7.20 3.15 17.56
C MET A 54 -8.20 3.80 18.52
N GLY A 55 -9.01 4.75 18.04
CA GLY A 55 -10.07 5.36 18.84
C GLY A 55 -11.14 4.36 19.28
N TYR A 56 -11.43 3.36 18.46
CA TYR A 56 -12.34 2.25 18.78
C TYR A 56 -11.70 1.14 19.62
N SER A 57 -10.46 1.30 20.08
CA SER A 57 -9.68 0.25 20.79
C SER A 57 -9.46 -1.02 19.96
N GLU A 58 -9.58 -0.93 18.63
CA GLU A 58 -9.32 -2.02 17.71
C GLU A 58 -7.85 -2.02 17.28
N TYR A 59 -7.01 -2.31 18.25
CA TYR A 59 -5.56 -2.14 18.14
C TYR A 59 -4.95 -2.99 17.02
N GLU A 60 -5.28 -4.28 16.94
CA GLU A 60 -4.71 -5.18 15.93
C GLU A 60 -4.98 -4.69 14.51
N ARG A 61 -6.25 -4.43 14.16
CA ARG A 61 -6.63 -3.86 12.87
C ARG A 61 -5.96 -2.51 12.64
N SER A 62 -5.94 -1.64 13.65
CA SER A 62 -5.29 -0.34 13.53
C SER A 62 -3.80 -0.46 13.12
N PHE A 63 -3.09 -1.49 13.60
CA PHE A 63 -1.70 -1.72 13.23
C PHE A 63 -1.52 -2.23 11.81
N ASP A 64 -2.40 -3.10 11.33
CA ASP A 64 -2.35 -3.55 9.94
C ASP A 64 -2.50 -2.38 8.97
N PHE A 65 -3.45 -1.48 9.26
CA PHE A 65 -3.62 -0.23 8.51
C PHE A 65 -2.41 0.71 8.65
N GLY A 66 -1.82 0.80 9.86
CA GLY A 66 -0.63 1.62 10.12
C GLY A 66 0.62 1.12 9.38
N GLU A 67 0.87 -0.19 9.35
CA GLU A 67 1.95 -0.81 8.58
C GLU A 67 1.74 -0.57 7.08
N ARG A 68 0.51 -0.74 6.59
CA ARG A 68 0.19 -0.48 5.18
C ARG A 68 0.42 0.98 4.81
N ALA A 69 0.02 1.92 5.67
CA ALA A 69 0.28 3.34 5.49
C ALA A 69 1.78 3.65 5.43
N LYS A 70 2.58 3.03 6.32
CA LYS A 70 4.03 3.20 6.36
C LYS A 70 4.70 2.73 5.08
N ASP A 71 4.30 1.57 4.55
CA ASP A 71 4.92 1.01 3.36
C ASP A 71 4.58 1.83 2.11
N LEU A 72 3.31 2.22 1.95
CA LEU A 72 2.89 3.14 0.88
C LEU A 72 3.61 4.48 0.98
N ALA A 73 3.76 5.06 2.18
CA ALA A 73 4.46 6.32 2.35
C ALA A 73 5.95 6.23 1.97
N LYS A 74 6.62 5.10 2.28
CA LYS A 74 8.01 4.88 1.85
C LYS A 74 8.11 4.78 0.33
N GLU A 75 7.21 4.04 -0.30
CA GLU A 75 7.16 3.94 -1.76
C GLU A 75 6.92 5.30 -2.41
N ALA A 76 5.96 6.07 -1.88
CA ALA A 76 5.64 7.42 -2.33
C ALA A 76 6.86 8.35 -2.23
N LYS A 77 7.58 8.31 -1.11
CA LYS A 77 8.82 9.05 -0.91
C LYS A 77 9.90 8.67 -1.93
N ILE A 78 10.14 7.38 -2.14
CA ILE A 78 11.14 6.89 -3.11
C ILE A 78 10.79 7.34 -4.53
N LYS A 79 9.50 7.23 -4.91
CA LYS A 79 9.01 7.68 -6.21
C LYS A 79 9.19 9.20 -6.37
N ALA A 80 8.81 9.98 -5.36
CA ALA A 80 8.96 11.43 -5.38
C ALA A 80 10.43 11.88 -5.46
N GLU A 81 11.32 11.23 -4.70
CA GLU A 81 12.76 11.50 -4.74
C GLU A 81 13.38 11.15 -6.09
N ARG A 82 12.95 10.04 -6.71
CA ARG A 82 13.39 9.66 -8.07
C ARG A 82 13.03 10.74 -9.10
N VAL A 83 11.83 11.30 -8.97
CA VAL A 83 11.33 12.34 -9.89
C VAL A 83 12.09 13.64 -9.71
N LYS A 84 12.33 14.04 -8.46
CA LYS A 84 13.20 15.19 -8.14
C LYS A 84 14.62 15.04 -8.68
N GLN A 85 15.13 13.82 -8.78
CA GLN A 85 16.46 13.51 -9.32
C GLN A 85 16.49 13.41 -10.87
N GLY A 86 15.38 13.71 -11.55
CA GLY A 86 15.30 13.71 -13.01
C GLY A 86 14.87 12.38 -13.62
N GLY A 87 14.41 11.42 -12.81
CA GLY A 87 13.70 10.25 -13.31
C GLY A 87 12.29 10.65 -13.73
N SER A 88 11.96 10.61 -15.02
CA SER A 88 10.62 10.93 -15.52
C SER A 88 9.56 10.14 -14.76
N ILE A 89 8.57 10.84 -14.17
CA ILE A 89 7.27 10.22 -13.99
C ILE A 89 6.80 9.84 -15.38
N VAL A 90 6.47 8.57 -15.60
CA VAL A 90 5.57 8.24 -16.70
C VAL A 90 4.22 8.77 -16.23
N ARG A 91 3.97 10.04 -16.54
CA ARG A 91 2.65 10.62 -16.49
C ARG A 91 2.07 10.19 -17.82
N ASP A 92 1.37 9.05 -17.84
CA ASP A 92 0.56 8.70 -19.00
C ASP A 92 -0.55 9.75 -19.07
N GLU A 93 -0.25 10.87 -19.72
CA GLU A 93 -1.21 11.93 -20.08
C GLU A 93 -2.25 11.41 -21.11
N ASP A 94 -2.09 10.15 -21.53
CA ASP A 94 -2.97 9.39 -22.42
C ASP A 94 -3.95 8.46 -21.66
N VAL A 95 -4.09 8.56 -20.33
CA VAL A 95 -5.27 7.99 -19.67
C VAL A 95 -6.47 8.84 -20.07
N ALA A 96 -7.04 8.47 -21.23
CA ALA A 96 -8.34 8.89 -21.70
C ALA A 96 -9.30 9.02 -20.52
N ALA A 97 -9.99 10.16 -20.45
CA ALA A 97 -11.18 10.21 -19.62
C ALA A 97 -12.09 9.04 -20.08
N PRO A 98 -12.82 8.37 -19.19
CA PRO A 98 -13.67 7.23 -19.57
C PRO A 98 -14.74 7.55 -20.65
N ASP A 99 -14.83 8.81 -21.09
CA ASP A 99 -15.62 9.28 -22.24
C ASP A 99 -14.99 8.94 -23.61
N ASP A 100 -13.68 8.65 -23.72
CA ASP A 100 -13.09 8.37 -25.04
C ASP A 100 -13.31 6.92 -25.53
N ASN A 101 -14.01 6.08 -24.75
CA ASN A 101 -14.41 4.73 -25.16
C ASN A 101 -15.88 4.65 -25.60
N VAL A 102 -16.56 5.79 -25.75
CA VAL A 102 -17.91 5.83 -26.30
C VAL A 102 -17.91 6.41 -27.71
N ASP A 103 -18.72 5.83 -28.59
CA ASP A 103 -19.01 6.46 -29.88
C ASP A 103 -19.74 7.80 -29.70
N ALA A 104 -19.91 8.54 -30.79
CA ALA A 104 -20.65 9.82 -30.81
C ALA A 104 -22.12 9.72 -30.33
N GLU A 105 -22.60 8.50 -30.06
CA GLU A 105 -23.94 8.17 -29.59
C GLU A 105 -23.95 7.64 -28.14
N GLY A 106 -22.78 7.50 -27.49
CA GLY A 106 -22.64 7.17 -26.06
C GLY A 106 -22.46 5.68 -25.74
N ASN A 107 -22.14 4.81 -26.71
CA ASN A 107 -21.99 3.37 -26.47
C ASN A 107 -20.53 2.89 -26.38
N LEU A 108 -20.25 2.03 -25.41
CA LEU A 108 -18.94 1.41 -25.14
C LEU A 108 -18.53 0.47 -26.29
N MET A 109 -17.36 0.73 -26.90
CA MET A 109 -16.76 -0.14 -27.91
C MET A 109 -15.98 -1.29 -27.23
N GLU A 110 -16.39 -2.56 -27.42
CA GLU A 110 -15.64 -3.72 -26.95
C GLU A 110 -14.39 -3.97 -27.82
N GLY A 111 -13.21 -3.93 -27.21
CA GLY A 111 -11.93 -4.27 -27.82
C GLY A 111 -11.17 -5.34 -27.03
N GLU A 112 -11.04 -6.51 -27.62
CA GLU A 112 -10.33 -7.70 -27.11
C GLU A 112 -8.80 -7.51 -26.98
N GLY A 113 -8.19 -8.24 -26.02
CA GLY A 113 -6.79 -8.68 -26.11
C GLY A 113 -5.89 -8.26 -24.95
N GLY A 114 -5.72 -9.17 -23.98
CA GLY A 114 -4.95 -8.92 -22.76
C GLY A 114 -3.46 -9.26 -22.79
N ALA A 115 -2.81 -9.06 -21.64
CA ALA A 115 -1.79 -9.95 -21.07
C ALA A 115 -1.56 -9.57 -19.60
N ALA A 116 -1.50 -10.59 -18.76
CA ALA A 116 -1.51 -10.55 -17.31
C ALA A 116 -0.15 -10.22 -16.68
N SER A 117 -0.18 -9.69 -15.45
CA SER A 117 0.44 -10.27 -14.23
C SER A 117 0.35 -9.23 -13.08
N GLY A 118 -0.12 -9.50 -11.87
CA GLY A 118 -0.62 -10.72 -11.24
C GLY A 118 -0.64 -10.51 -9.73
N ASP A 119 -1.77 -10.74 -9.08
CA ASP A 119 -1.93 -10.83 -7.63
C ASP A 119 -2.82 -12.03 -7.30
N GLY A 120 -2.49 -12.78 -6.25
CA GLY A 120 -3.49 -13.54 -5.48
C GLY A 120 -3.45 -15.08 -5.56
N GLU A 121 -2.80 -15.64 -4.54
CA GLU A 121 -3.08 -16.88 -3.78
C GLU A 121 -4.19 -17.86 -4.22
N ALA A 122 -3.89 -19.16 -4.15
CA ALA A 122 -4.80 -20.15 -3.53
C ALA A 122 -4.09 -21.41 -3.02
N SER A 123 -4.40 -21.71 -1.76
CA SER A 123 -4.26 -22.96 -0.99
C SER A 123 -4.51 -24.28 -1.75
N GLY A 124 -3.90 -25.39 -1.30
CA GLY A 124 -4.41 -26.73 -1.60
C GLY A 124 -3.44 -27.91 -1.54
N GLU A 125 -3.04 -28.31 -0.33
CA GLU A 125 -2.78 -29.69 0.13
C GLU A 125 -2.81 -30.91 -0.85
N ALA A 126 -1.72 -31.71 -0.91
CA ALA A 126 -1.78 -33.17 -1.17
C ALA A 126 -0.49 -33.96 -0.81
N LYS A 127 -0.48 -34.55 0.39
CA LYS A 127 -0.30 -36.00 0.70
C LYS A 127 0.77 -36.85 -0.04
N LEU A 128 1.87 -37.09 0.70
CA LEU A 128 2.60 -38.36 0.97
C LEU A 128 2.33 -39.63 0.11
N LYS A 129 3.39 -40.18 -0.53
CA LYS A 129 3.68 -41.63 -0.81
C LYS A 129 5.22 -41.79 -0.95
N VAL A 130 5.97 -42.40 0.00
CA VAL A 130 6.33 -43.84 0.19
C VAL A 130 7.05 -44.53 -0.99
N GLY A 131 8.30 -44.96 -0.73
CA GLY A 131 9.09 -46.05 -1.34
C GLY A 131 9.79 -45.72 -2.67
N GLY A 132 11.03 -46.10 -2.98
CA GLY A 132 11.99 -47.06 -2.43
C GLY A 132 12.87 -47.58 -3.59
N ASP A 133 14.17 -47.74 -3.33
CA ASP A 133 15.18 -48.58 -4.03
C ASP A 133 15.65 -48.24 -5.45
N LYS A 134 16.94 -47.84 -5.55
CA LYS A 134 17.96 -48.50 -6.37
C LYS A 134 19.37 -48.15 -5.92
#